data_AF-A0A0F2RY73-F1
#
_entry.id   AF-A0A0F2RY73-F1
#
_cell.length_a   1.000
_cell.length_b   1.000
_cell.length_c   1.000
_cell.angle_alpha   90.00
_cell.angle_beta   90.00
_cell.angle_gamma   90.00
#
_symmetry.space_group_name_H-M   'P 1'
#
loop_
_entity.id
_entity.type
_entity.pdbx_description
1 polymer ?
#
loop_
_entity_poly.entity_id
_entity_poly.type
_entity_poly.pdbx_seq_one_letter_code
_entity_poly.pdbx_strand_id
1 'polypeptide(L)'
;MHGLVNRAIERFVRDTYGRDVWIDTIRRLDMGLTEFESMMIYEPQVTAQVLAAVGTRLARGRDDLLEDIGTYLVSNPATEALRRLLRFSGVDFVDFLHSLDDLPERARLAVSDLDLPALELLDQGGGLYRLHVGCPEGDGPRFGPVVVGLLRAMADDYGALAVVEHQGEAGTCEILEIRLLDEGFAHGRAFVLGAGGGAP
;
A
#
# COMPACT_ATOMS: atom_id res chain seq x y z
N MET A 1 14.73 -1.45 -6.22
CA MET A 1 13.56 -1.60 -5.33
C MET A 1 14.03 -1.76 -3.90
N HIS A 2 13.49 -0.97 -2.97
CA HIS A 2 13.89 -1.03 -1.57
C HIS A 2 13.43 -2.34 -0.91
N GLY A 3 14.25 -2.93 -0.05
CA GLY A 3 14.01 -4.23 0.59
C GLY A 3 12.74 -4.26 1.44
N LEU A 4 12.34 -3.12 2.01
CA LEU A 4 11.03 -2.96 2.67
C LEU A 4 9.85 -3.38 1.80
N VAL A 5 9.86 -3.09 0.50
CA VAL A 5 8.78 -3.46 -0.43
C VAL A 5 8.72 -4.98 -0.58
N ASN A 6 9.88 -5.62 -0.84
CA ASN A 6 9.94 -7.07 -0.97
C ASN A 6 9.59 -7.77 0.34
N ARG A 7 9.98 -7.20 1.48
CA ARG A 7 9.64 -7.73 2.79
C ARG A 7 8.15 -7.60 3.10
N ALA A 8 7.48 -6.55 2.63
CA ALA A 8 6.04 -6.43 2.74
C ALA A 8 5.33 -7.54 1.94
N ILE A 9 5.78 -7.81 0.71
CA ILE A 9 5.25 -8.91 -0.12
C ILE A 9 5.48 -10.26 0.56
N GLU A 10 6.70 -10.50 1.07
CA GLU A 10 7.02 -11.70 1.84
C GLU A 10 6.07 -11.88 3.01
N ARG A 11 5.91 -10.85 3.85
CA ARG A 11 5.06 -10.91 5.03
C ARG A 11 3.60 -11.14 4.66
N PHE A 12 3.09 -10.43 3.65
CA PHE A 12 1.73 -10.67 3.14
C PHE A 12 1.51 -12.15 2.83
N VAL A 13 2.44 -12.79 2.09
CA VAL A 13 2.32 -14.20 1.74
C VAL A 13 2.39 -15.08 2.99
N ARG A 14 3.36 -14.84 3.87
CA ARG A 14 3.58 -15.66 5.07
C ARG A 14 2.42 -15.59 6.04
N ASP A 15 1.89 -14.39 6.27
CA ASP A 15 0.87 -14.14 7.30
C ASP A 15 -0.54 -14.51 6.79
N THR A 16 -0.77 -14.45 5.46
CA THR A 16 -2.07 -14.79 4.85
C THR A 16 -2.15 -16.25 4.40
N TYR A 17 -1.07 -16.80 3.84
CA TYR A 17 -1.06 -18.13 3.20
C TYR A 17 -0.08 -19.12 3.84
N GLY A 18 0.71 -18.68 4.83
CA GLY A 18 1.63 -19.53 5.57
C GLY A 18 3.06 -19.54 5.02
N ARG A 19 4.00 -19.86 5.92
CA ARG A 19 5.45 -19.86 5.61
C ARG A 19 5.84 -20.85 4.51
N ASP A 20 5.20 -22.01 4.46
CA ASP A 20 5.53 -23.04 3.47
C ASP A 20 5.21 -22.59 2.05
N VAL A 21 4.10 -21.86 1.86
CA VAL A 21 3.75 -21.26 0.56
C VAL A 21 4.82 -20.29 0.10
N TRP A 22 5.34 -19.46 1.00
CA TRP A 22 6.44 -18.54 0.70
C TRP A 22 7.72 -19.28 0.30
N ILE A 23 8.17 -20.21 1.15
CA ILE A 23 9.42 -20.96 0.94
C ILE A 23 9.39 -21.72 -0.38
N ASP A 24 8.29 -22.44 -0.67
CA ASP A 24 8.15 -23.20 -1.91
C ASP A 24 8.13 -22.30 -3.14
N THR A 25 7.58 -21.09 -3.03
CA THR A 25 7.53 -20.12 -4.13
C THR A 25 8.92 -19.55 -4.41
N ILE A 26 9.63 -19.10 -3.38
CA ILE A 26 10.97 -18.51 -3.53
C ILE A 26 12.01 -19.53 -3.98
N ARG A 27 11.96 -20.78 -3.47
CA ARG A 27 12.88 -21.84 -3.92
C ARG A 27 12.80 -22.11 -5.42
N ARG A 28 11.61 -21.99 -6.02
CA ARG A 28 11.42 -22.17 -7.47
C ARG A 28 12.04 -21.06 -8.33
N LEU A 29 12.24 -19.89 -7.75
CA LEU A 29 12.87 -18.77 -8.44
C LEU A 29 14.40 -18.87 -8.47
N ASP A 30 15.01 -19.78 -7.68
CA ASP A 30 16.45 -20.04 -7.62
C ASP A 30 17.32 -18.78 -7.45
N MET A 31 16.82 -17.79 -6.71
CA MET A 31 17.50 -16.51 -6.52
C MET A 31 18.58 -16.55 -5.43
N GLY A 32 18.83 -17.72 -4.81
CA GLY A 32 19.76 -17.87 -3.68
C GLY A 32 19.30 -17.16 -2.38
N LEU A 33 18.06 -16.69 -2.34
CA LEU A 33 17.45 -15.98 -1.21
C LEU A 33 16.31 -16.81 -0.65
N THR A 34 16.02 -16.67 0.65
CA THR A 34 14.83 -17.26 1.28
C THR A 34 13.98 -16.22 1.99
N GLU A 35 14.58 -15.09 2.37
CA GLU A 35 13.95 -13.96 3.05
C GLU A 35 14.57 -12.66 2.49
N PHE A 36 13.83 -11.56 2.57
CA PHE A 36 14.29 -10.23 2.15
C PHE A 36 14.78 -9.39 3.34
N GLU A 37 15.94 -8.77 3.17
CA GLU A 37 16.52 -7.84 4.14
C GLU A 37 15.97 -6.43 3.92
N SER A 38 15.41 -5.83 4.98
CA SER A 38 14.71 -4.53 4.87
C SER A 38 15.58 -3.40 4.34
N MET A 39 16.86 -3.37 4.73
CA MET A 39 17.78 -2.27 4.47
C MET A 39 18.62 -2.47 3.20
N MET A 40 18.32 -3.52 2.42
CA MET A 40 19.01 -3.80 1.16
C MET A 40 18.23 -3.21 -0.02
N ILE A 41 18.94 -2.85 -1.08
CA ILE A 41 18.34 -2.50 -2.37
C ILE A 41 18.47 -3.70 -3.31
N TYR A 42 17.37 -4.07 -3.93
CA TYR A 42 17.29 -5.18 -4.88
C TYR A 42 17.01 -4.65 -6.29
N GLU A 43 17.42 -5.40 -7.30
CA GLU A 43 17.05 -5.11 -8.69
C GLU A 43 15.51 -5.14 -8.84
N PRO A 44 14.89 -4.18 -9.56
CA PRO A 44 13.44 -4.15 -9.75
C PRO A 44 12.84 -5.47 -10.29
N GLN A 45 13.61 -6.18 -11.11
CA GLN A 45 13.26 -7.47 -11.71
C GLN A 45 12.96 -8.54 -10.64
N VAL A 46 13.66 -8.52 -9.51
CA VAL A 46 13.43 -9.45 -8.39
C VAL A 46 12.00 -9.30 -7.86
N THR A 47 11.56 -8.06 -7.65
CA THR A 47 10.20 -7.76 -7.16
C THR A 47 9.15 -8.26 -8.15
N ALA A 48 9.38 -8.02 -9.45
CA ALA A 48 8.48 -8.46 -10.51
C ALA A 48 8.40 -9.99 -10.60
N GLN A 49 9.52 -10.70 -10.49
CA GLN A 49 9.58 -12.17 -10.50
C GLN A 49 8.87 -12.77 -9.28
N VAL A 50 9.07 -12.21 -8.09
CA VAL A 50 8.38 -12.64 -6.87
C VAL A 50 6.88 -12.48 -7.02
N LEU A 51 6.40 -11.31 -7.45
CA LEU A 51 4.96 -11.08 -7.65
C LEU A 51 4.36 -12.03 -8.69
N ALA A 52 5.06 -12.28 -9.81
CA ALA A 52 4.61 -13.22 -10.83
C ALA A 52 4.53 -14.67 -10.32
N ALA A 53 5.53 -15.10 -9.53
CA ALA A 53 5.55 -16.43 -8.95
C ALA A 53 4.45 -16.61 -7.89
N VAL A 54 4.25 -15.61 -7.02
CA VAL A 54 3.18 -15.59 -6.03
C VAL A 54 1.81 -15.62 -6.71
N GLY A 55 1.58 -14.75 -7.70
CA GLY A 55 0.32 -14.72 -8.47
C GLY A 55 0.03 -16.06 -9.14
N THR A 56 1.03 -16.68 -9.78
CA THR A 56 0.91 -18.02 -10.37
C THR A 56 0.56 -19.08 -9.32
N ARG A 57 1.26 -19.07 -8.17
CA ARG A 57 1.07 -20.06 -7.09
C ARG A 57 -0.31 -19.96 -6.44
N LEU A 58 -0.85 -18.74 -6.35
CA LEU A 58 -2.14 -18.45 -5.74
C LEU A 58 -3.29 -18.43 -6.75
N ALA A 59 -3.01 -18.62 -8.04
CA ALA A 59 -3.97 -18.48 -9.14
C ALA A 59 -4.72 -17.13 -9.10
N ARG A 60 -3.97 -16.05 -8.85
CA ARG A 60 -4.48 -14.68 -8.76
C ARG A 60 -3.92 -13.81 -9.89
N GLY A 61 -4.74 -12.87 -10.37
CA GLY A 61 -4.28 -11.79 -11.23
C GLY A 61 -3.27 -10.90 -10.50
N ARG A 62 -2.43 -10.20 -11.26
CA ARG A 62 -1.45 -9.27 -10.70
C ARG A 62 -2.12 -8.16 -9.89
N ASP A 63 -3.17 -7.57 -10.44
CA ASP A 63 -3.82 -6.40 -9.83
C ASP A 63 -4.58 -6.80 -8.56
N ASP A 64 -5.33 -7.91 -8.59
CA ASP A 64 -5.95 -8.49 -7.39
C ASP A 64 -4.93 -8.72 -6.27
N LEU A 65 -3.78 -9.31 -6.61
CA LEU A 65 -2.72 -9.58 -5.64
C LEU A 65 -2.16 -8.28 -5.04
N LEU A 66 -1.98 -7.24 -5.87
CA LEU A 66 -1.49 -5.94 -5.43
C LEU A 66 -2.52 -5.20 -4.58
N GLU A 67 -3.81 -5.28 -4.91
CA GLU A 67 -4.91 -4.78 -4.06
C GLU A 67 -4.89 -5.44 -2.68
N ASP A 68 -4.82 -6.78 -2.63
CA ASP A 68 -4.75 -7.52 -1.37
C ASP A 68 -3.52 -7.11 -0.53
N ILE A 69 -2.36 -6.91 -1.17
CA ILE A 69 -1.15 -6.40 -0.49
C ILE A 69 -1.40 -4.99 0.07
N GLY A 70 -2.02 -4.11 -0.70
CA GLY A 70 -2.40 -2.76 -0.27
C GLY A 70 -3.29 -2.77 0.96
N THR A 71 -4.32 -3.61 0.97
CA THR A 71 -5.20 -3.80 2.13
C THR A 71 -4.44 -4.37 3.31
N TYR A 72 -3.60 -5.40 3.10
CA TYR A 72 -2.80 -6.03 4.14
C TYR A 72 -1.91 -5.02 4.88
N LEU A 73 -1.26 -4.11 4.14
CA LEU A 73 -0.33 -3.10 4.67
C LEU A 73 -0.93 -2.24 5.79
N VAL A 74 -2.25 -2.01 5.78
CA VAL A 74 -2.93 -1.15 6.76
C VAL A 74 -3.96 -1.86 7.63
N SER A 75 -4.33 -3.09 7.29
CA SER A 75 -5.32 -3.86 8.06
C SER A 75 -4.70 -4.87 9.03
N ASN A 76 -3.50 -5.40 8.73
CA ASN A 76 -2.89 -6.47 9.52
C ASN A 76 -2.18 -5.95 10.79
N PRO A 77 -2.35 -6.60 11.96
CA PRO A 77 -1.61 -6.24 13.18
C PRO A 77 -0.08 -6.22 13.03
N ALA A 78 0.49 -7.05 12.15
CA ALA A 78 1.93 -7.09 11.88
C ALA A 78 2.47 -5.84 11.17
N THR A 79 1.59 -5.04 10.57
CA THR A 79 1.91 -3.80 9.85
C THR A 79 1.24 -2.57 10.50
N GLU A 80 0.77 -2.69 11.74
CA GLU A 80 0.06 -1.65 12.49
C GLU A 80 0.82 -0.31 12.53
N ALA A 81 2.15 -0.34 12.51
CA ALA A 81 2.97 0.88 12.48
C ALA A 81 2.71 1.72 11.22
N LEU A 82 2.59 1.10 10.04
CA LEU A 82 2.31 1.80 8.78
C LEU A 82 0.90 2.40 8.80
N ARG A 83 -0.09 1.62 9.21
CA ARG A 83 -1.46 2.11 9.41
C ARG A 83 -1.46 3.35 10.31
N ARG A 84 -0.77 3.31 11.46
CA ARG A 84 -0.75 4.44 12.41
C ARG A 84 -0.12 5.69 11.81
N LEU A 85 0.95 5.55 11.02
CA LEU A 85 1.57 6.68 10.33
C LEU A 85 0.59 7.32 9.32
N LEU A 86 -0.13 6.50 8.57
CA LEU A 86 -1.15 6.99 7.63
C LEU A 86 -2.35 7.61 8.35
N ARG A 87 -2.83 6.97 9.43
CA ARG A 87 -3.94 7.46 10.26
C ARG A 87 -3.61 8.76 10.99
N PHE A 88 -2.34 9.02 11.26
CA PHE A 88 -1.88 10.28 11.85
C PHE A 88 -1.92 11.46 10.85
N SER A 89 -2.01 11.18 9.54
CA SER A 89 -1.87 12.20 8.50
C SER A 89 -3.14 13.05 8.29
N GLY A 90 -4.29 12.68 8.88
CA GLY A 90 -5.54 13.43 8.80
C GLY A 90 -6.49 13.13 9.95
N VAL A 91 -7.39 14.07 10.28
CA VAL A 91 -8.39 13.88 11.34
C VAL A 91 -9.51 12.97 10.84
N ASP A 92 -9.99 13.25 9.62
CA ASP A 92 -10.95 12.46 8.87
C ASP A 92 -10.37 11.91 7.56
N PHE A 93 -11.22 11.20 6.79
CA PHE A 93 -10.78 10.58 5.54
C PHE A 93 -10.42 11.62 4.46
N VAL A 94 -11.09 12.78 4.44
CA VAL A 94 -10.83 13.84 3.45
C VAL A 94 -9.47 14.50 3.73
N ASP A 95 -9.20 14.82 4.99
CA ASP A 95 -7.87 15.29 5.42
C ASP A 95 -6.78 14.30 5.03
N PHE A 96 -7.04 13.00 5.24
CA PHE A 96 -6.12 11.95 4.85
C PHE A 96 -5.86 11.93 3.34
N LEU A 97 -6.90 12.03 2.52
CA LEU A 97 -6.74 12.10 1.06
C LEU A 97 -5.85 13.29 0.68
N HIS A 98 -6.12 14.49 1.21
CA HIS A 98 -5.30 15.67 0.94
C HIS A 98 -3.85 15.55 1.43
N SER A 99 -3.60 14.72 2.44
CA SER A 99 -2.26 14.46 2.96
C SER A 99 -1.42 13.51 2.09
N LEU A 100 -2.02 12.84 1.09
CA LEU A 100 -1.35 11.82 0.29
C LEU A 100 -0.24 12.40 -0.59
N ASP A 101 -0.41 13.62 -1.09
CA ASP A 101 0.55 14.27 -1.99
C ASP A 101 1.94 14.38 -1.36
N ASP A 102 1.98 14.61 -0.04
CA ASP A 102 3.20 14.73 0.75
C ASP A 102 3.75 13.37 1.24
N LEU A 103 3.04 12.26 1.01
CA LEU A 103 3.43 10.94 1.53
C LEU A 103 4.81 10.47 1.01
N PRO A 104 5.15 10.59 -0.28
CA PRO A 104 6.46 10.18 -0.79
C PRO A 104 7.61 10.93 -0.12
N GLU A 105 7.48 12.24 0.06
CA GLU A 105 8.43 13.11 0.73
C GLU A 105 8.57 12.74 2.20
N ARG A 106 7.46 12.53 2.92
CA ARG A 106 7.47 12.08 4.31
C ARG A 106 8.14 10.71 4.46
N ALA A 107 7.89 9.78 3.54
CA ALA A 107 8.53 8.47 3.54
C ALA A 107 10.05 8.58 3.36
N ARG A 108 10.53 9.43 2.45
CA ARG A 108 11.97 9.69 2.24
C ARG A 108 12.66 10.33 3.45
N LEU A 109 11.95 11.12 4.26
CA LEU A 109 12.49 11.64 5.52
C LEU A 109 12.75 10.53 6.56
N ALA A 110 11.95 9.46 6.54
CA ALA A 110 12.11 8.34 7.46
C ALA A 110 13.10 7.29 6.92
N VAL A 111 13.08 7.04 5.61
CA VAL A 111 13.94 6.08 4.91
C VAL A 111 14.36 6.69 3.59
N SER A 112 15.57 7.26 3.53
CA SER A 112 16.06 8.03 2.37
C SER A 112 15.98 7.30 1.05
N ASP A 113 16.18 5.98 1.08
CA ASP A 113 16.28 5.14 -0.11
C ASP A 113 14.94 4.47 -0.48
N LEU A 114 13.87 4.77 0.27
CA LEU A 114 12.52 4.31 -0.03
C LEU A 114 11.87 5.24 -1.04
N ASP A 115 11.89 4.82 -2.30
CA ASP A 115 11.25 5.53 -3.39
C ASP A 115 9.80 5.06 -3.56
N LEU A 116 8.85 5.94 -3.22
CA LEU A 116 7.41 5.75 -3.44
C LEU A 116 6.97 6.52 -4.69
N PRO A 117 5.99 6.01 -5.45
CA PRO A 117 5.44 6.76 -6.56
C PRO A 117 4.88 8.10 -6.08
N ALA A 118 5.05 9.15 -6.88
CA ALA A 118 4.40 10.42 -6.66
C ALA A 118 2.88 10.25 -6.58
N LEU A 119 2.23 11.00 -5.69
CA LEU A 119 0.79 11.02 -5.51
C LEU A 119 0.32 12.46 -5.72
N GLU A 120 -0.77 12.64 -6.47
CA GLU A 120 -1.37 13.96 -6.68
C GLU A 120 -2.89 13.82 -6.63
N LEU A 121 -3.51 14.41 -5.61
CA LEU A 121 -4.95 14.43 -5.42
C LEU A 121 -5.58 15.66 -6.06
N LEU A 122 -6.56 15.41 -6.93
CA LEU A 122 -7.39 16.44 -7.56
C LEU A 122 -8.82 16.35 -7.02
N ASP A 123 -9.24 17.37 -6.27
CA ASP A 123 -10.63 17.54 -5.86
C ASP A 123 -11.48 18.00 -7.06
N GLN A 124 -12.48 17.20 -7.44
CA GLN A 124 -13.43 17.51 -8.51
C GLN A 124 -14.73 18.14 -7.98
N GLY A 125 -14.87 18.28 -6.67
CA GLY A 125 -16.05 18.75 -5.96
C GLY A 125 -17.11 17.66 -5.76
N GLY A 126 -18.01 17.89 -4.80
CA GLY A 126 -19.15 16.99 -4.57
C GLY A 126 -18.78 15.60 -4.06
N GLY A 127 -17.66 15.47 -3.32
CA GLY A 127 -17.15 14.20 -2.80
C GLY A 127 -16.44 13.33 -3.85
N LEU A 128 -16.14 13.88 -5.03
CA LEU A 128 -15.41 13.18 -6.08
C LEU A 128 -13.95 13.66 -6.11
N TYR A 129 -13.02 12.71 -6.00
CA TYR A 129 -11.59 12.96 -6.09
C TYR A 129 -10.97 12.08 -7.18
N ARG A 130 -9.92 12.59 -7.80
CA ARG A 130 -9.02 11.79 -8.65
C ARG A 130 -7.64 11.77 -8.03
N LEU A 131 -7.10 10.59 -7.82
CA LEU A 131 -5.71 10.43 -7.38
C LEU A 131 -4.88 9.94 -8.56
N HIS A 132 -3.89 10.74 -8.92
CA HIS A 132 -2.87 10.33 -9.87
C HIS A 132 -1.73 9.64 -9.12
N VAL A 133 -1.29 8.50 -9.64
CA VAL A 133 -0.20 7.70 -9.05
C VAL A 133 0.92 7.56 -10.08
N GLY A 134 2.12 8.00 -9.70
CA GLY A 134 3.36 7.84 -10.48
C GLY A 134 3.69 8.96 -11.49
N CYS A 135 3.12 10.16 -11.35
CA CYS A 135 3.36 11.28 -12.28
C CYS A 135 4.47 12.26 -11.82
N PRO A 136 5.28 12.83 -12.74
CA PRO A 136 5.55 12.39 -14.11
C PRO A 136 6.66 11.33 -14.17
N GLU A 137 6.55 10.44 -15.18
CA GLU A 137 7.56 9.50 -15.69
C GLU A 137 8.48 8.83 -14.65
N GLY A 138 8.05 7.67 -14.15
CA GLY A 138 8.97 6.65 -13.65
C GLY A 138 8.86 5.37 -14.47
N ASP A 139 9.99 4.75 -14.83
CA ASP A 139 10.09 3.35 -15.29
C ASP A 139 9.78 2.33 -14.15
N GLY A 140 9.00 2.77 -13.17
CA GLY A 140 8.70 2.05 -11.94
C GLY A 140 7.58 1.04 -12.10
N PRO A 141 7.44 0.11 -11.14
CA PRO A 141 6.28 -0.76 -11.10
C PRO A 141 5.02 0.06 -10.85
N ARG A 142 3.94 -0.39 -11.48
CA ARG A 142 2.59 0.16 -11.29
C ARG A 142 2.08 -0.19 -9.89
N PHE A 143 1.70 0.83 -9.15
CA PHE A 143 1.29 0.77 -7.75
C PHE A 143 -0.18 1.12 -7.54
N GLY A 144 -0.90 1.55 -8.58
CA GLY A 144 -2.32 1.91 -8.53
C GLY A 144 -3.17 0.86 -7.79
N PRO A 145 -3.10 -0.44 -8.12
CA PRO A 145 -3.83 -1.47 -7.39
C PRO A 145 -3.46 -1.55 -5.90
N VAL A 146 -2.18 -1.37 -5.54
CA VAL A 146 -1.76 -1.30 -4.12
C VAL A 146 -2.42 -0.12 -3.42
N VAL A 147 -2.46 1.04 -4.08
CA VAL A 147 -3.10 2.24 -3.53
C VAL A 147 -4.61 2.05 -3.41
N VAL A 148 -5.28 1.39 -4.37
CA VAL A 148 -6.71 1.05 -4.26
C VAL A 148 -7.01 0.24 -3.00
N GLY A 149 -6.29 -0.86 -2.79
CA GLY A 149 -6.50 -1.73 -1.63
C GLY A 149 -6.21 -1.02 -0.31
N LEU A 150 -5.19 -0.15 -0.28
CA LEU A 150 -4.85 0.68 0.87
C LEU A 150 -5.94 1.71 1.17
N LEU A 151 -6.41 2.45 0.16
CA LEU A 151 -7.42 3.50 0.34
C LEU A 151 -8.75 2.94 0.82
N ARG A 152 -9.20 1.80 0.27
CA ARG A 152 -10.43 1.14 0.74
C ARG A 152 -10.33 0.77 2.22
N ALA A 153 -9.22 0.13 2.61
CA ALA A 153 -9.01 -0.27 4.00
C ALA A 153 -8.85 0.94 4.94
N MET A 154 -8.24 2.03 4.47
CA MET A 154 -8.18 3.28 5.23
C MET A 154 -9.56 3.94 5.35
N ALA A 155 -10.39 3.94 4.31
CA ALA A 155 -11.75 4.49 4.39
C ALA A 155 -12.55 3.80 5.52
N ASP A 156 -12.51 2.47 5.57
CA ASP A 156 -13.09 1.68 6.66
C ASP A 156 -12.48 2.06 8.03
N ASP A 157 -11.16 2.31 8.08
CA ASP A 157 -10.47 2.73 9.30
C ASP A 157 -10.92 4.11 9.80
N TYR A 158 -11.20 5.04 8.89
CA TYR A 158 -11.78 6.34 9.19
C TYR A 158 -13.29 6.27 9.49
N GLY A 159 -13.97 5.20 9.09
CA GLY A 159 -15.42 5.07 9.18
C GLY A 159 -16.16 5.77 8.03
N ALA A 160 -15.45 6.09 6.95
CA ALA A 160 -15.99 6.73 5.76
C ALA A 160 -16.46 5.70 4.74
N LEU A 161 -17.61 5.96 4.11
CA LEU A 161 -18.09 5.17 2.97
C LEU A 161 -17.54 5.78 1.68
N ALA A 162 -16.49 5.17 1.15
CA ALA A 162 -15.87 5.57 -0.10
C ALA A 162 -15.84 4.42 -1.11
N VAL A 163 -16.14 4.74 -2.37
CA VAL A 163 -15.91 3.85 -3.50
C VAL A 163 -14.60 4.25 -4.16
N VAL A 164 -13.67 3.31 -4.32
CA VAL A 164 -12.37 3.53 -4.95
C VAL A 164 -12.25 2.61 -6.15
N GLU A 165 -12.02 3.18 -7.33
CA GLU A 165 -11.94 2.46 -8.60
C GLU A 165 -10.67 2.85 -9.37
N HIS A 166 -9.98 1.86 -9.93
CA HIS A 166 -8.89 2.10 -10.88
C HIS A 166 -9.48 2.40 -12.26
N GLN A 167 -9.26 3.61 -12.77
CA GLN A 167 -9.80 4.08 -14.05
C GLN A 167 -8.85 3.79 -15.23
N GLY A 168 -7.78 3.04 -15.00
CA GLY A 168 -6.75 2.76 -15.98
C GLY A 168 -5.63 3.79 -15.96
N GLU A 169 -5.09 4.03 -17.15
CA GLU A 169 -3.86 4.80 -17.33
C GLU A 169 -4.12 6.02 -18.23
N ALA A 170 -3.54 7.15 -17.85
CA ALA A 170 -3.39 8.31 -18.73
C ALA A 170 -1.89 8.54 -18.98
N GLY A 171 -1.38 8.01 -20.09
CA GLY A 171 0.05 8.04 -20.39
C GLY A 171 0.82 7.15 -19.43
N THR A 172 1.70 7.73 -18.62
CA THR A 172 2.53 7.03 -17.61
C THR A 172 1.92 7.05 -16.21
N CYS A 173 0.76 7.68 -16.05
CA CYS A 173 0.09 7.86 -14.78
C CYS A 173 -1.07 6.87 -14.61
N GLU A 174 -1.18 6.26 -13.44
CA GLU A 174 -2.38 5.52 -13.05
C GLU A 174 -3.39 6.48 -12.41
N ILE A 175 -4.65 6.37 -12.80
CA ILE A 175 -5.73 7.23 -12.28
C ILE A 175 -6.65 6.39 -11.41
N LEU A 176 -6.84 6.82 -10.17
CA LEU A 176 -7.87 6.29 -9.29
C LEU A 176 -8.99 7.32 -9.13
N GLU A 177 -10.23 6.87 -9.26
CA GLU A 177 -11.40 7.66 -8.88
C GLU A 177 -11.84 7.27 -7.47
N ILE A 178 -12.06 8.26 -6.62
CA ILE A 178 -12.53 8.09 -5.25
C ILE A 178 -13.83 8.88 -5.12
N ARG A 179 -14.91 8.18 -4.82
CA ARG A 179 -16.22 8.78 -4.55
C ARG A 179 -16.60 8.59 -3.09
N LEU A 180 -16.58 9.69 -2.35
CA LEU A 180 -17.00 9.76 -0.97
C LEU A 180 -18.52 9.91 -0.91
N LEU A 181 -19.19 8.89 -0.39
CA LEU A 181 -20.64 8.85 -0.26
C LEU A 181 -21.10 9.39 1.09
N ASP A 182 -20.32 9.13 2.14
CA ASP A 182 -20.57 9.60 3.50
C ASP A 182 -19.25 9.61 4.31
N GLU A 183 -18.94 10.73 4.94
CA GLU A 183 -17.74 10.93 5.78
C GLU A 183 -17.84 10.24 7.15
N GLY A 184 -19.05 10.00 7.65
CA GLY A 184 -19.33 9.49 9.00
C GLY A 184 -20.23 8.26 9.00
N PHE A 185 -20.13 7.43 7.96
CA PHE A 185 -20.99 6.27 7.74
C PHE A 185 -20.97 5.28 8.92
N ALA A 186 -19.81 5.08 9.53
CA ALA A 186 -19.63 4.18 10.67
C ALA A 186 -18.64 4.75 11.71
N HIS A 187 -18.65 4.17 12.91
CA HIS A 187 -17.56 4.41 13.85
C HIS A 187 -16.28 3.80 13.30
N GLY A 188 -15.34 4.67 12.89
CA GLY A 188 -13.99 4.26 12.48
C GLY A 188 -13.24 3.49 13.57
N ARG A 189 -12.18 2.81 13.17
CA ARG A 189 -11.38 1.99 14.08
C ARG A 189 -10.66 2.89 15.08
N ALA A 190 -10.65 2.47 16.36
CA ALA A 190 -9.98 3.24 17.41
C ALA A 190 -8.52 3.54 17.04
N PHE A 191 -8.11 4.79 17.23
CA PHE A 191 -6.75 5.25 16.99
C PHE A 191 -6.10 5.66 18.31
N VAL A 192 -4.99 4.99 18.64
CA VAL A 192 -4.20 5.26 19.84
C VAL A 192 -2.78 5.59 19.39
N LEU A 193 -2.34 6.81 19.67
CA LEU A 193 -1.05 7.40 19.25
C LEU A 193 0.17 6.66 19.82
N GLY A 194 0.03 5.98 20.95
CA GLY A 194 1.08 5.15 21.53
C GLY A 194 0.51 4.20 22.58
N ALA A 195 1.10 3.00 22.73
CA ALA A 195 0.83 2.19 23.91
C ALA A 195 1.27 3.03 25.11
N GLY A 196 0.34 3.44 25.96
CA GLY A 196 0.66 4.16 27.18
C GLY A 196 1.73 3.37 27.93
N GLY A 197 2.95 3.89 27.93
CA GLY A 197 3.99 3.41 28.80
C GLY A 197 3.54 3.70 30.22
N GLY A 198 2.91 2.71 30.85
CA GLY A 198 2.81 2.66 32.30
C GLY A 198 4.24 2.62 32.81
N ALA A 199 4.74 3.78 33.24
CA ALA A 199 5.88 3.82 34.13
C ALA A 199 5.45 3.17 35.46
N PRO A 200 6.31 2.34 36.08
CA PRO A 200 6.03 1.74 37.39
C PRO A 200 5.85 2.77 38.49
#